data_AF-A0A3N5H2P2-F1
#
_entry.id   AF-A0A3N5H2P2-F1
#
_cell.length_a   1.000
_cell.length_b   1.000
_cell.length_c   1.000
_cell.angle_alpha   90.00
_cell.angle_beta   90.00
_cell.angle_gamma   90.00
#
_symmetry.space_group_name_H-M   'P 1'
#
loop_
_entity.id
_entity.type
_entity.pdbx_description
1 polymer ?
#
loop_
_entity_poly.entity_id
_entity_poly.type
_entity_poly.pdbx_seq_one_letter_code
_entity_poly.pdbx_strand_id
1 'polypeptide(L)' 'MGVEADLVAGSGGIFEVAVDGKVVAKKALTGFPSEQDVVNAVGAVLKR' A
#
# COMPACT_ATOMS: atom_id res chain seq x y z
N MET A 1 -0.53 14.75 12.75
CA MET A 1 -1.41 13.71 12.18
C MET A 1 -0.49 12.60 11.70
N GLY A 2 -0.52 11.46 12.38
CA GLY A 2 0.28 10.29 12.02
C GLY A 2 -0.58 9.31 11.24
N VAL A 3 0.04 8.55 10.35
CA VAL A 3 -0.56 7.35 9.77
C VAL A 3 0.01 6.18 10.55
N GLU A 4 -0.86 5.34 11.11
CA GLU A 4 -0.47 4.08 11.72
C GLU A 4 -0.61 2.97 10.68
N ALA A 5 0.35 2.06 10.66
CA ALA A 5 0.42 1.00 9.66
C ALA A 5 0.55 -0.35 10.35
N ASP A 6 -0.39 -1.23 10.05
CA ASP A 6 -0.37 -2.61 10.53
C ASP A 6 0.25 -3.54 9.49
N LEU A 7 1.12 -4.45 9.96
CA LEU A 7 1.67 -5.51 9.12
C LEU A 7 0.75 -6.73 9.19
N VAL A 8 0.03 -6.98 8.10
CA VAL A 8 -0.88 -8.12 7.97
C VAL A 8 -0.16 -9.24 7.22
N ALA A 9 -0.09 -10.42 7.82
CA ALA A 9 0.47 -11.60 7.17
C ALA A 9 -0.42 -12.05 6.00
N GLY A 10 0.11 -11.93 4.78
CA GLY A 10 -0.51 -12.45 3.57
C GLY A 10 -0.16 -13.91 3.30
N SER A 11 -0.80 -14.49 2.28
CA SER A 11 -0.43 -15.81 1.74
C SER A 11 0.27 -15.65 0.38
N GLY A 12 1.14 -16.60 0.01
CA GLY A 12 1.58 -16.80 -1.37
C GLY A 12 2.22 -15.59 -2.09
N GLY A 13 3.32 -15.03 -1.58
CA GLY A 13 4.11 -14.02 -2.32
C GLY A 13 3.36 -12.72 -2.63
N ILE A 14 2.23 -12.48 -1.96
CA ILE A 14 1.42 -11.27 -2.11
C ILE A 14 2.08 -10.11 -1.33
N PHE A 15 2.00 -8.92 -1.91
CA PHE A 15 2.31 -7.69 -1.22
C PHE A 15 1.30 -6.64 -1.69
N GLU A 16 0.54 -6.12 -0.73
CA GLU A 16 -0.52 -5.13 -0.93
C GLU A 16 -0.41 -4.08 0.16
N VAL A 17 -0.61 -2.83 -0.23
CA VAL A 17 -0.79 -1.69 0.67
C VAL A 17 -2.24 -1.27 0.55
N ALA A 18 -2.96 -1.26 1.67
CA ALA A 18 -4.35 -0.85 1.73
C ALA A 18 -4.55 0.27 2.75
N VAL A 19 -5.47 1.19 2.42
CA VAL A 19 -5.94 2.25 3.32
C VAL A 19 -7.44 2.05 3.50
N ASP A 20 -7.91 1.92 4.74
CA ASP A 20 -9.31 1.64 5.07
C ASP A 20 -9.89 0.44 4.28
N GLY A 21 -9.08 -0.62 4.13
CA GLY A 21 -9.45 -1.84 3.40
C GLY A 21 -9.43 -1.71 1.87
N LYS A 22 -9.08 -0.55 1.32
CA LYS A 22 -8.93 -0.36 -0.13
C LYS A 22 -7.46 -0.48 -0.54
N VAL A 23 -7.15 -1.44 -1.40
CA VAL A 23 -5.80 -1.61 -1.96
C VAL A 23 -5.44 -0.39 -2.82
N VAL A 24 -4.33 0.27 -2.49
CA VAL A 24 -3.83 1.48 -3.15
C VAL A 24 -2.52 1.22 -3.90
N ALA A 25 -1.74 0.23 -3.48
CA ALA A 25 -0.55 -0.24 -4.18
C ALA A 25 -0.41 -1.76 -4.00
N LYS A 26 0.15 -2.44 -5.00
CA LYS A 26 0.39 -3.89 -4.93
C LYS A 26 1.61 -4.30 -5.75
N LYS A 27 2.21 -5.43 -5.40
CA LYS A 27 3.30 -6.02 -6.18
C LYS A 27 2.78 -6.52 -7.52
N ALA A 28 3.53 -6.22 -8.58
CA ALA A 28 3.29 -6.74 -9.92
C ALA A 28 4.08 -8.04 -10.15
N LEU A 29 3.96 -8.63 -11.34
CA LEU A 29 4.85 -9.71 -11.77
C LEU A 29 6.29 -9.23 -11.89
N THR A 30 6.48 -7.96 -12.24
CA THR A 30 7.78 -7.35 -12.53
C THR A 30 8.51 -6.79 -11.30
N GLY A 31 7.84 -6.71 -10.13
CA GLY A 31 8.47 -6.22 -8.91
C GLY A 31 7.50 -5.53 -7.95
N PHE A 32 8.08 -4.93 -6.92
CA PHE A 32 7.38 -4.12 -5.92
C PHE A 32 7.16 -2.69 -6.42
N PRO A 33 6.09 -2.01 -5.95
CA PRO A 33 5.99 -0.56 -6.13
C PRO A 33 7.16 0.15 -5.45
N SER A 34 7.57 1.30 -5.99
CA SER A 34 8.58 2.12 -5.33
C SER A 34 8.02 2.79 -4.07
N GLU A 35 8.89 3.24 -3.17
CA GLU A 35 8.47 4.04 -2.01
C GLU A 35 7.64 5.25 -2.44
N GLN A 36 8.06 5.96 -3.49
CA GLN A 36 7.34 7.13 -3.98
C GLN A 36 5.96 6.78 -4.53
N ASP A 37 5.81 5.63 -5.19
CA ASP A 37 4.50 5.15 -5.66
C ASP A 37 3.55 4.91 -4.49
N VAL A 38 4.04 4.26 -3.42
CA VAL A 38 3.26 4.00 -2.21
C VAL A 38 2.85 5.29 -1.52
N VAL A 39 3.78 6.22 -1.31
CA VAL A 39 3.50 7.52 -0.67
C VAL A 39 2.49 8.33 -1.49
N ASN A 40 2.64 8.37 -2.81
CA ASN A 40 1.70 9.08 -3.69
C ASN A 40 0.30 8.45 -3.65
N ALA A 41 0.20 7.12 -3.71
CA ALA A 41 -1.07 6.41 -3.68
C ALA A 41 -1.81 6.59 -2.35
N VAL A 42 -1.10 6.46 -1.23
CA VAL A 42 -1.65 6.70 0.12
C VAL A 42 -2.07 8.17 0.27
N GLY A 43 -1.21 9.11 -0.12
CA GLY A 43 -1.50 10.54 -0.04
C GLY A 43 -2.71 10.96 -0.89
N ALA A 44 -2.91 10.34 -2.05
CA ALA A 44 -4.08 10.61 -2.90
C ALA A 44 -5.40 10.15 -2.25
N VAL A 45 -5.37 9.12 -1.39
CA VAL A 45 -6.54 8.63 -0.67
C VAL A 45 -6.82 9.47 0.59
N LEU A 46 -5.77 9.85 1.32
CA LEU A 46 -5.89 10.57 2.60
C LEU A 46 -6.18 12.07 2.48
N LYS A 47 -5.90 12.71 1.33
CA LYS A 47 -6.19 14.14 1.10
C LYS A 47 -7.67 14.44 0.81
N ARG A 48 -8.58 13.53 1.16
CA ARG A 48 -10.03 13.75 1.04
C ARG A 48 -10.61 14.42 2.27
#